data_AF-A0A2D9K3W3-F1
#
_entry.id   AF-A0A2D9K3W3-F1
#
_cell.length_a   1.000
_cell.length_b   1.000
_cell.length_c   1.000
_cell.angle_alpha   90.00
_cell.angle_beta   90.00
_cell.angle_gamma   90.00
#
_symmetry.space_group_name_H-M   'P 1'
#
loop_
_entity.id
_entity.type
_entity.pdbx_description
1 polymer ?
#
loop_
_entity_poly.entity_id
_entity_poly.type
_entity_poly.pdbx_seq_one_letter_code
_entity_poly.pdbx_strand_id
1 'polypeptide(L)'
;MKELQIGTDPFNPDTDGDGSADGVEIASQTDPLDGIRPSDNQAKLIDIEYKSQGVISMTWKKTASVDYQLQKSRDLKKWENVETTGIANSDVFTYSQPSTGEREFFRLKSVPVPYLDGKSPLHALSLGSVPAGKLYIDTWGSAVIDTVMACYDSNGNYLFWNDDSSDTIRWSVVGATFLPGTYYIATGKFPFLGLNRSKPFNITGTTGVTDGITVNVFGENIEAGILQSASGVNSSGALWFSIVVE
;
A
#
# COMPACT_ATOMS: atom_id res chain seq x y z
N MET A 1 15.61 16.97 17.28
CA MET A 1 16.08 15.92 16.34
C MET A 1 14.92 15.16 15.67
N LYS A 2 13.69 15.68 15.66
CA LYS A 2 12.53 14.97 15.09
C LYS A 2 12.47 15.09 13.55
N GLU A 3 13.04 16.16 12.99
CA GLU A 3 13.03 16.51 11.56
C GLU A 3 13.96 15.60 10.71
N LEU A 4 15.13 15.21 11.23
CA LEU A 4 16.06 14.32 10.51
C LEU A 4 15.53 12.89 10.27
N GLN A 5 14.46 12.48 10.96
CA GLN A 5 13.88 11.14 10.80
C GLN A 5 12.86 11.03 9.67
N ILE A 6 12.38 12.16 9.12
CA ILE A 6 11.34 12.19 8.08
C ILE A 6 11.78 12.92 6.81
N GLY A 7 13.05 13.36 6.72
CA GLY A 7 13.60 13.99 5.52
C GLY A 7 13.40 15.50 5.39
N THR A 8 12.80 16.15 6.39
CA THR A 8 12.66 17.62 6.47
C THR A 8 13.98 18.31 6.83
N ASP A 9 14.22 19.53 6.31
CA ASP A 9 15.42 20.32 6.60
C ASP A 9 15.29 21.04 7.95
N PRO A 10 16.11 20.71 8.97
CA PRO A 10 16.04 21.35 10.29
C PRO A 10 16.30 22.86 10.31
N PHE A 11 16.82 23.42 9.22
CA PHE A 11 17.06 24.85 9.06
C PHE A 11 16.06 25.55 8.15
N ASN A 12 15.12 24.80 7.57
CA ASN A 12 14.02 25.32 6.76
C ASN A 12 12.67 24.87 7.36
N PRO A 13 11.90 25.78 8.00
CA PRO A 13 10.65 25.41 8.67
C PRO A 13 9.49 25.03 7.73
N ASP A 14 9.68 25.13 6.41
CA ASP A 14 8.75 24.80 5.32
C ASP A 14 9.60 24.15 4.21
N THR A 15 9.82 22.84 4.33
CA THR A 15 10.86 22.14 3.58
C THR A 15 10.54 22.09 2.09
N ASP A 16 9.29 21.90 1.70
CA ASP A 16 8.87 21.82 0.29
C ASP A 16 8.45 23.15 -0.33
N GLY A 17 8.30 24.21 0.47
CA GLY A 17 8.02 25.57 0.01
C GLY A 17 6.57 25.77 -0.42
N ASP A 18 5.65 24.92 0.04
CA ASP A 18 4.22 25.05 -0.26
C ASP A 18 3.58 26.22 0.53
N GLY A 19 4.24 26.73 1.57
CA GLY A 19 3.76 27.79 2.47
C GLY A 19 3.06 27.29 3.75
N SER A 20 3.16 25.99 4.04
CA SER A 20 2.82 25.31 5.28
C SER A 20 4.12 24.99 6.00
N ALA A 21 4.13 25.08 7.33
CA ALA A 21 5.33 24.70 8.07
C ALA A 21 5.34 23.19 8.31
N ASP A 22 6.51 22.55 8.26
CA ASP A 22 6.66 21.09 8.44
C ASP A 22 5.95 20.61 9.72
N GLY A 23 6.06 21.38 10.80
CA GLY A 23 5.41 21.07 12.08
C GLY A 23 3.87 21.13 12.04
N VAL A 24 3.30 21.99 11.21
CA VAL A 24 1.84 22.10 10.97
C VAL A 24 1.37 20.92 10.14
N GLU A 25 2.15 20.52 9.15
CA GLU A 25 1.86 19.38 8.29
C GLU A 25 1.93 18.07 9.07
N ILE A 26 2.97 17.87 9.87
CA ILE A 26 3.08 16.75 10.82
C ILE A 26 1.89 16.72 11.79
N ALA A 27 1.49 17.87 12.33
CA ALA A 27 0.34 17.96 13.24
C ALA A 27 -1.00 17.69 12.54
N SER A 28 -1.09 18.05 11.27
CA SER A 28 -2.23 17.78 10.37
C SER A 28 -2.16 16.39 9.72
N GLN A 29 -1.09 15.64 10.00
CA GLN A 29 -0.79 14.33 9.46
C GLN A 29 -0.62 14.34 7.91
N THR A 30 -0.04 15.40 7.36
CA THR A 30 0.32 15.52 5.94
C THR A 30 1.85 15.39 5.77
N ASP A 31 2.32 15.30 4.52
CA ASP A 31 3.74 15.08 4.21
C ASP A 31 4.44 16.42 3.95
N PRO A 32 5.40 16.84 4.79
CA PRO A 32 6.11 18.12 4.65
C PRO A 32 7.10 18.21 3.46
N LEU A 33 7.09 17.21 2.57
CA LEU A 33 7.96 17.11 1.41
C LEU A 33 7.19 17.06 0.07
N ASP A 34 5.86 17.18 0.11
CA ASP A 34 4.99 16.89 -1.03
C ASP A 34 4.62 18.13 -1.89
N GLY A 35 4.87 19.33 -1.37
CA GLY A 35 4.59 20.60 -2.02
C GLY A 35 3.10 21.01 -1.96
N ILE A 36 2.32 20.51 -1.00
CA ILE A 36 0.86 20.64 -0.94
C ILE A 36 0.36 21.03 0.45
N ARG A 37 -0.38 22.14 0.47
CA ARG A 37 -0.96 22.65 1.70
C ARG A 37 -1.99 21.69 2.27
N PRO A 38 -2.04 21.51 3.61
CA PRO A 38 -3.10 20.78 4.28
C PRO A 38 -4.52 21.26 3.91
N SER A 39 -4.68 22.53 3.55
CA SER A 39 -5.96 23.09 3.10
C SER A 39 -6.41 22.60 1.72
N ASP A 40 -5.48 22.19 0.88
CA ASP A 40 -5.71 21.78 -0.51
C ASP A 40 -6.01 20.27 -0.60
N ASN A 41 -5.98 19.57 0.54
CA ASN A 41 -6.14 18.13 0.70
C ASN A 41 -7.62 17.69 0.78
N GLN A 42 -8.37 17.79 -0.32
CA GLN A 42 -9.76 17.33 -0.39
C GLN A 42 -10.03 16.41 -1.58
N ALA A 43 -10.50 15.18 -1.29
CA ALA A 43 -11.12 14.36 -2.32
C ALA A 43 -12.38 15.04 -2.85
N LYS A 44 -12.44 15.20 -4.17
CA LYS A 44 -13.59 15.75 -4.87
C LYS A 44 -14.33 14.63 -5.57
N LEU A 45 -15.58 14.39 -5.17
CA LEU A 45 -16.48 13.52 -5.93
C LEU A 45 -16.64 14.08 -7.36
N ILE A 46 -16.31 13.27 -8.35
CA ILE A 46 -16.46 13.61 -9.77
C ILE A 46 -17.83 13.21 -10.27
N ASP A 47 -18.27 11.98 -9.94
CA ASP A 47 -19.47 11.40 -10.51
C ASP A 47 -20.10 10.30 -9.63
N ILE A 48 -21.43 10.17 -9.72
CA ILE A 48 -22.19 9.02 -9.22
C ILE A 48 -23.15 8.59 -10.33
N GLU A 49 -22.91 7.39 -10.88
CA GLU A 49 -23.68 6.85 -11.98
C GLU A 49 -24.48 5.61 -11.54
N TYR A 50 -25.77 5.59 -11.87
CA TYR A 50 -26.58 4.37 -11.85
C TYR A 50 -26.60 3.77 -13.26
N LYS A 51 -25.82 2.71 -13.47
CA LYS A 51 -25.74 2.04 -14.77
C LYS A 51 -26.99 1.20 -15.01
N SER A 52 -27.37 1.05 -16.28
CA SER A 52 -28.58 0.34 -16.73
C SER A 52 -28.70 -1.13 -16.28
N GLN A 53 -27.63 -1.71 -15.72
CA GLN A 53 -27.58 -3.06 -15.16
C GLN A 53 -27.81 -3.10 -13.63
N GLY A 54 -28.27 -2.00 -13.03
CA GLY A 54 -28.48 -1.93 -11.58
C GLY A 54 -27.17 -1.86 -10.80
N VAL A 55 -26.12 -1.27 -11.37
CA VAL A 55 -24.82 -1.07 -10.73
C VAL A 55 -24.70 0.40 -10.35
N ILE A 56 -24.31 0.68 -9.11
CA ILE A 56 -23.89 2.02 -8.70
C ILE A 56 -22.39 2.15 -8.89
N SER A 57 -21.96 3.23 -9.54
CA SER A 57 -20.56 3.58 -9.75
C SER A 57 -20.31 4.95 -9.16
N MET A 58 -19.22 5.11 -8.41
CA MET A 58 -18.81 6.39 -7.85
C MET A 58 -17.39 6.67 -8.27
N THR A 59 -17.14 7.88 -8.73
CA THR A 59 -15.83 8.33 -9.18
C THR A 59 -15.42 9.56 -8.39
N TRP A 60 -14.21 9.59 -7.86
CA TRP A 60 -13.66 10.74 -7.15
C TRP A 60 -12.24 11.04 -7.60
N LYS A 61 -11.87 12.31 -7.55
CA LYS A 61 -10.51 12.79 -7.77
C LYS A 61 -9.89 13.13 -6.42
N LYS A 62 -8.65 12.70 -6.18
CA LYS A 62 -7.82 13.25 -5.11
C LYS A 62 -7.10 14.50 -5.65
N THR A 63 -7.13 15.59 -4.91
CA THR A 63 -5.99 16.50 -4.90
C THR A 63 -4.93 15.79 -4.05
N ALA A 64 -3.68 15.77 -4.53
CA ALA A 64 -2.67 14.80 -4.11
C ALA A 64 -2.31 14.85 -2.61
N SER A 65 -1.45 13.89 -2.21
CA SER A 65 -0.87 13.63 -0.88
C SER A 65 -1.75 13.23 0.31
N VAL A 66 -3.08 13.17 0.17
CA VAL A 66 -3.94 12.47 1.13
C VAL A 66 -4.69 11.34 0.45
N ASP A 67 -4.50 10.12 0.97
CA ASP A 67 -5.26 8.96 0.53
C ASP A 67 -6.65 8.94 1.17
N TYR A 68 -7.54 8.18 0.57
CA TYR A 68 -8.91 8.09 1.04
C TYR A 68 -9.36 6.64 1.07
N GLN A 69 -9.77 6.19 2.26
CA GLN A 69 -10.45 4.93 2.41
C GLN A 69 -11.93 5.13 2.13
N LEU A 70 -12.44 4.48 1.08
CA LEU A 70 -13.87 4.39 0.86
C LEU A 70 -14.49 3.53 1.97
N GLN A 71 -15.54 4.04 2.61
CA GLN A 71 -16.31 3.30 3.58
C GLN A 71 -17.79 3.29 3.20
N LYS A 72 -18.47 2.21 3.55
CA LYS A 72 -19.92 2.07 3.39
C LYS A 72 -20.62 1.87 4.72
N SER A 73 -21.88 2.29 4.79
CA SER A 73 -22.75 2.13 5.96
C SER A 73 -24.19 1.95 5.53
N ARG A 74 -24.97 1.18 6.31
CA ARG A 74 -26.44 1.08 6.15
C ARG A 74 -27.20 1.98 7.12
N ASP A 75 -26.55 2.44 8.18
CA ASP A 75 -27.20 3.12 9.32
C ASP A 75 -26.55 4.45 9.73
N LEU A 76 -25.52 4.89 9.00
CA LEU A 76 -24.65 6.04 9.31
C LEU A 76 -23.87 5.95 10.63
N LYS A 77 -23.99 4.84 11.36
CA LYS A 77 -23.35 4.63 12.67
C LYS A 77 -22.18 3.67 12.55
N LYS A 78 -22.39 2.54 11.88
CA LYS A 78 -21.36 1.52 11.61
C LYS A 78 -20.84 1.69 10.20
N TRP A 79 -19.52 1.81 10.06
CA TRP A 79 -18.85 2.03 8.79
C TRP A 79 -17.87 0.89 8.53
N GLU A 80 -17.97 0.30 7.34
CA GLU A 80 -17.10 -0.79 6.88
C GLU A 80 -16.18 -0.27 5.78
N ASN A 81 -14.91 -0.68 5.82
CA ASN A 81 -13.98 -0.38 4.75
C ASN A 81 -14.37 -1.14 3.49
N VAL A 82 -14.37 -0.44 2.37
CA VAL A 82 -14.55 -1.02 1.05
C VAL A 82 -13.17 -1.25 0.45
N GLU A 83 -12.86 -2.48 0.07
CA GLU A 83 -11.64 -2.76 -0.68
C GLU A 83 -11.73 -2.05 -2.04
N THR A 84 -11.03 -0.93 -2.16
CA THR A 84 -10.89 -0.23 -3.43
C THR A 84 -9.74 -0.87 -4.17
N THR A 85 -10.04 -1.55 -5.28
CA THR A 85 -9.02 -1.90 -6.30
C THR A 85 -8.61 -0.63 -7.05
N GLY A 86 -8.08 0.36 -6.32
CA GLY A 86 -7.52 1.57 -6.89
C GLY A 86 -6.24 1.22 -7.61
N ILE A 87 -6.13 1.63 -8.88
CA ILE A 87 -4.88 1.60 -9.62
C ILE A 87 -3.99 2.68 -9.00
N ALA A 88 -2.77 2.31 -8.58
CA ALA A 88 -1.87 3.14 -7.79
C ALA A 88 -1.37 4.43 -8.48
N ASN A 89 -1.73 4.69 -9.75
CA ASN A 89 -1.15 5.78 -10.57
C ASN A 89 -2.19 6.74 -11.19
N SER A 90 -3.38 6.89 -10.62
CA SER A 90 -4.38 7.85 -11.10
C SER A 90 -4.95 8.65 -9.94
N ASP A 91 -4.96 9.98 -10.04
CA ASP A 91 -5.69 10.85 -9.10
C ASP A 91 -7.20 10.57 -9.11
N VAL A 92 -7.70 9.87 -10.12
CA VAL A 92 -9.11 9.52 -10.30
C VAL A 92 -9.34 8.05 -9.95
N PHE A 93 -10.26 7.80 -9.03
CA PHE A 93 -10.64 6.50 -8.52
C PHE A 93 -12.10 6.22 -8.83
N THR A 94 -12.42 4.97 -9.20
CA THR A 94 -13.79 4.53 -9.42
C THR A 94 -14.08 3.27 -8.62
N TYR A 95 -15.17 3.27 -7.86
CA TYR A 95 -15.75 2.08 -7.23
C TYR A 95 -17.08 1.74 -7.87
N SER A 96 -17.33 0.46 -8.12
CA SER A 96 -18.64 0.00 -8.61
C SER A 96 -19.11 -1.21 -7.81
N GLN A 97 -20.41 -1.25 -7.49
CA GLN A 97 -21.06 -2.42 -6.91
C GLN A 97 -22.48 -2.61 -7.46
N PRO A 98 -23.02 -3.84 -7.48
CA PRO A 98 -24.46 -4.04 -7.69
C PRO A 98 -25.27 -3.25 -6.66
N SER A 99 -26.35 -2.63 -7.10
CA SER A 99 -27.35 -2.04 -6.23
C SER A 99 -28.02 -3.15 -5.44
N THR A 100 -28.04 -2.99 -4.13
CA THR A 100 -28.69 -3.93 -3.20
C THR A 100 -30.20 -3.69 -3.09
N GLY A 101 -30.70 -2.58 -3.65
CA GLY A 101 -32.08 -2.12 -3.45
C GLY A 101 -32.34 -1.53 -2.06
N GLU A 102 -31.37 -1.62 -1.14
CA GLU A 102 -31.40 -1.02 0.18
C GLU A 102 -30.73 0.35 0.18
N ARG A 103 -30.99 1.15 1.23
CA ARG A 103 -30.31 2.43 1.40
C ARG A 103 -28.90 2.18 1.92
N GLU A 104 -27.91 2.55 1.12
CA GLU A 104 -26.50 2.51 1.46
C GLU A 104 -25.90 3.91 1.42
N PHE A 105 -25.00 4.20 2.35
CA PHE A 105 -24.29 5.45 2.47
C PHE A 105 -22.81 5.21 2.25
N PHE A 106 -22.16 6.12 1.54
CA PHE A 106 -20.73 6.07 1.28
C PHE A 106 -20.06 7.31 1.82
N ARG A 107 -18.83 7.16 2.28
CA ARG A 107 -17.95 8.29 2.61
C ARG A 107 -16.52 7.98 2.22
N LEU A 108 -15.79 9.03 1.91
CA LEU A 108 -14.33 8.98 1.85
C LEU A 108 -13.82 9.43 3.21
N LYS A 109 -13.06 8.55 3.89
CA LYS A 109 -12.34 8.91 5.11
C LYS A 109 -10.92 9.26 4.68
N SER A 110 -10.48 10.49 4.94
CA SER A 110 -9.08 10.86 4.74
C SER A 110 -8.19 9.91 5.54
N VAL A 111 -7.20 9.38 4.86
CA VAL A 111 -6.13 8.59 5.41
C VAL A 111 -4.87 9.43 5.19
N PRO A 112 -4.36 10.04 6.26
CA PRO A 112 -3.17 10.85 6.16
C PRO A 112 -2.01 10.02 5.59
N VAL A 113 -1.23 10.59 4.66
CA VAL A 113 -0.08 9.88 4.07
C VAL A 113 1.18 10.20 4.89
N PRO A 114 2.06 9.21 5.11
CA PRO A 114 1.90 7.81 4.77
C PRO A 114 1.47 7.05 6.04
N TYR A 115 0.16 6.90 6.26
CA TYR A 115 -0.37 5.84 7.12
C TYR A 115 -0.09 4.50 6.43
N LEU A 116 1.16 4.05 6.53
CA LEU A 116 1.62 2.77 5.99
C LEU A 116 1.24 1.67 6.97
N ASP A 117 0.01 1.20 6.91
CA ASP A 117 -0.42 0.04 7.71
C ASP A 117 -0.30 -1.28 6.97
N GLY A 118 0.23 -1.25 5.73
CA GLY A 118 0.45 -2.41 4.89
C GLY A 118 -0.83 -3.11 4.44
N LYS A 119 -2.01 -2.49 4.58
CA LYS A 119 -3.27 -3.18 4.23
C LYS A 119 -3.65 -3.10 2.76
N SER A 120 -2.93 -2.29 1.98
CA SER A 120 -3.13 -2.15 0.53
C SER A 120 -1.79 -1.78 -0.13
N PRO A 121 -1.65 -1.93 -1.45
CA PRO A 121 -0.44 -1.47 -2.16
C PRO A 121 -0.17 0.01 -1.92
N LEU A 122 -1.24 0.81 -1.87
CA LEU A 122 -1.18 2.24 -1.64
C LEU A 122 -0.68 2.62 -0.24
N HIS A 123 -0.97 1.79 0.77
CA HIS A 123 -0.50 1.96 2.15
C HIS A 123 0.63 0.98 2.49
N ALA A 124 1.39 0.55 1.49
CA ALA A 124 2.41 -0.46 1.65
C ALA A 124 3.54 0.03 2.57
N LEU A 125 3.99 -0.83 3.49
CA LEU A 125 5.12 -0.55 4.37
C LEU A 125 6.38 -0.34 3.54
N SER A 126 7.05 0.79 3.74
CA SER A 126 8.27 1.09 2.99
C SER A 126 9.43 0.21 3.44
N LEU A 127 10.06 -0.44 2.47
CA LEU A 127 11.39 -1.06 2.61
C LEU A 127 12.50 -0.04 2.31
N GLY A 128 12.18 1.19 1.89
CA GLY A 128 13.17 2.18 1.47
C GLY A 128 13.69 1.95 0.05
N SER A 129 14.88 2.50 -0.22
CA SER A 129 15.55 2.41 -1.54
C SER A 129 16.69 1.38 -1.55
N VAL A 130 16.91 0.75 -2.70
CA VAL A 130 18.05 -0.14 -2.98
C VAL A 130 18.59 0.09 -4.40
N PRO A 131 19.87 -0.22 -4.67
CA PRO A 131 20.41 -0.16 -6.03
C PRO A 131 19.74 -1.18 -6.97
N ALA A 132 19.59 -0.80 -8.24
CA ALA A 132 19.18 -1.69 -9.31
C ALA A 132 20.16 -2.84 -9.53
N GLY A 133 19.63 -3.96 -10.01
CA GLY A 133 20.40 -5.16 -10.26
C GLY A 133 19.76 -6.40 -9.69
N LYS A 134 20.58 -7.41 -9.43
CA LYS A 134 20.11 -8.69 -8.89
C LYS A 134 19.84 -8.55 -7.41
N LEU A 135 18.59 -8.70 -7.02
CA LEU A 135 18.12 -8.62 -5.64
C LEU A 135 17.51 -9.94 -5.23
N TYR A 136 17.62 -10.23 -3.94
CA TYR A 136 16.94 -11.33 -3.29
C TYR A 136 15.99 -10.78 -2.22
N ILE A 137 14.76 -11.27 -2.19
CA ILE A 137 13.74 -10.88 -1.23
C ILE A 137 13.29 -12.12 -0.49
N ASP A 138 13.29 -12.09 0.84
CA ASP A 138 12.80 -13.19 1.66
C ASP A 138 11.85 -12.73 2.78
N THR A 139 11.31 -13.72 3.48
CA THR A 139 10.42 -13.55 4.64
C THR A 139 11.02 -14.13 5.93
N TRP A 140 12.35 -14.31 5.95
CA TRP A 140 13.05 -14.87 7.10
C TRP A 140 12.86 -13.99 8.34
N GLY A 141 12.66 -14.62 9.49
CA GLY A 141 12.41 -13.92 10.76
C GLY A 141 10.96 -13.50 10.99
N SER A 142 10.03 -13.90 10.11
CA SER A 142 8.59 -13.77 10.35
C SER A 142 8.13 -14.65 11.52
N ALA A 143 7.15 -14.17 12.29
CA ALA A 143 6.47 -14.98 13.31
C ALA A 143 5.45 -15.94 12.67
N VAL A 144 4.90 -15.57 11.51
CA VAL A 144 4.09 -16.47 10.68
C VAL A 144 4.98 -17.57 10.10
N ILE A 145 4.59 -18.82 10.33
CA ILE A 145 5.16 -20.00 9.66
C ILE A 145 4.36 -20.28 8.37
N ASP A 146 5.05 -20.61 7.29
CA ASP A 146 4.46 -20.86 5.95
C ASP A 146 3.93 -19.56 5.31
N THR A 147 4.86 -18.66 5.01
CA THR A 147 4.55 -17.40 4.33
C THR A 147 4.41 -17.59 2.83
N VAL A 148 3.86 -16.60 2.14
CA VAL A 148 3.78 -16.53 0.69
C VAL A 148 4.01 -15.09 0.23
N MET A 149 4.55 -14.87 -0.97
CA MET A 149 4.73 -13.52 -1.53
C MET A 149 4.40 -13.42 -3.02
N ALA A 150 3.81 -12.30 -3.43
CA ALA A 150 3.62 -11.89 -4.81
C ALA A 150 4.24 -10.50 -5.03
N CYS A 151 4.88 -10.28 -6.18
CA CYS A 151 5.49 -9.02 -6.55
C CYS A 151 4.80 -8.39 -7.75
N TYR A 152 4.71 -7.07 -7.72
CA TYR A 152 4.07 -6.24 -8.73
C TYR A 152 4.96 -5.05 -9.09
N ASP A 153 4.86 -4.60 -10.35
CA ASP A 153 5.46 -3.32 -10.75
C ASP A 153 4.63 -2.12 -10.25
N SER A 154 5.09 -0.91 -10.56
CA SER A 154 4.42 0.33 -10.17
C SER A 154 3.01 0.50 -10.75
N ASN A 155 2.69 -0.19 -11.84
CA ASN A 155 1.36 -0.18 -12.45
C ASN A 155 0.43 -1.28 -11.90
N GLY A 156 0.95 -2.11 -10.98
CA GLY A 156 0.23 -3.24 -10.42
C GLY A 156 0.22 -4.48 -11.30
N ASN A 157 1.03 -4.50 -12.37
CA ASN A 157 1.16 -5.71 -13.17
C ASN A 157 1.89 -6.77 -12.36
N TYR A 158 1.34 -7.98 -12.38
CA TYR A 158 1.96 -9.13 -11.73
C TYR A 158 3.32 -9.44 -12.38
N LEU A 159 4.35 -9.62 -11.56
CA LEU A 159 5.68 -10.02 -12.01
C LEU A 159 5.92 -11.50 -11.69
N PHE A 160 5.84 -11.84 -10.42
CA PHE A 160 6.12 -13.20 -9.94
C PHE A 160 5.48 -13.46 -8.58
N TRP A 161 5.46 -14.73 -8.19
CA TRP A 161 4.90 -15.24 -6.95
C TRP A 161 5.75 -16.40 -6.48
N ASN A 162 5.95 -16.49 -5.18
CA ASN A 162 6.62 -17.60 -4.54
C ASN A 162 6.03 -17.87 -3.17
N ASP A 163 5.70 -19.14 -2.89
CA ASP A 163 5.20 -19.61 -1.60
C ASP A 163 6.31 -20.27 -0.76
N ASP A 164 7.24 -21.03 -1.35
CA ASP A 164 8.27 -21.70 -0.57
C ASP A 164 9.71 -21.46 -1.04
N SER A 165 10.66 -21.66 -0.13
CA SER A 165 12.04 -21.91 -0.50
C SER A 165 12.25 -23.42 -0.57
N SER A 166 13.00 -23.86 -1.59
CA SER A 166 13.29 -25.27 -1.86
C SER A 166 13.92 -26.03 -0.69
N ASP A 167 14.51 -25.30 0.27
CA ASP A 167 15.27 -25.89 1.38
C ASP A 167 14.46 -26.03 2.68
N THR A 168 13.32 -25.35 2.87
CA THR A 168 12.72 -25.28 4.23
C THR A 168 11.20 -25.20 4.35
N ILE A 169 10.42 -25.21 3.26
CA ILE A 169 8.93 -25.27 3.26
C ILE A 169 8.22 -24.25 4.19
N ARG A 170 8.90 -23.20 4.65
CA ARG A 170 8.41 -22.33 5.75
C ARG A 170 8.46 -20.85 5.45
N TRP A 171 9.33 -20.42 4.55
CA TRP A 171 9.46 -19.03 4.14
C TRP A 171 9.65 -18.95 2.64
N SER A 172 9.19 -17.85 2.08
CA SER A 172 9.27 -17.56 0.65
C SER A 172 10.55 -16.77 0.35
N VAL A 173 11.21 -17.08 -0.77
CA VAL A 173 12.40 -16.38 -1.27
C VAL A 173 12.24 -16.11 -2.76
N VAL A 174 12.53 -14.91 -3.24
CA VAL A 174 12.65 -14.63 -4.68
C VAL A 174 14.00 -14.02 -4.98
N GLY A 175 14.65 -14.48 -6.06
CA GLY A 175 15.78 -13.79 -6.68
C GLY A 175 15.41 -13.34 -8.10
N ALA A 176 15.54 -12.04 -8.38
CA ALA A 176 15.28 -11.48 -9.70
C ALA A 176 16.17 -10.27 -9.98
N THR A 177 16.29 -9.89 -11.25
CA THR A 177 16.89 -8.61 -11.63
C THR A 177 15.81 -7.54 -11.63
N PHE A 178 15.99 -6.51 -10.81
CA PHE A 178 15.12 -5.34 -10.74
C PHE A 178 15.77 -4.18 -11.49
N LEU A 179 14.99 -3.54 -12.35
CA LEU A 179 15.37 -2.30 -13.01
C LEU A 179 14.95 -1.12 -12.13
N PRO A 180 15.46 0.10 -12.38
CA PRO A 180 15.01 1.27 -11.66
C PRO A 180 13.48 1.44 -11.74
N GLY A 181 12.85 1.70 -10.59
CA GLY A 181 11.40 1.81 -10.47
C GLY A 181 10.87 1.44 -9.07
N THR A 182 9.56 1.63 -8.87
CA THR A 182 8.88 1.25 -7.64
C THR A 182 8.23 -0.12 -7.80
N TYR A 183 8.38 -0.97 -6.80
CA TYR A 183 7.80 -2.31 -6.76
C TYR A 183 7.00 -2.52 -5.49
N TYR A 184 5.99 -3.38 -5.58
CA TYR A 184 5.12 -3.72 -4.45
C TYR A 184 5.15 -5.22 -4.19
N ILE A 185 5.30 -5.58 -2.92
CA ILE A 185 5.32 -6.96 -2.45
C ILE A 185 4.10 -7.19 -1.57
N ALA A 186 3.19 -8.05 -2.01
CA ALA A 186 2.14 -8.59 -1.16
C ALA A 186 2.65 -9.87 -0.52
N THR A 187 2.56 -9.98 0.81
CA THR A 187 2.90 -11.19 1.56
C THR A 187 1.79 -11.56 2.55
N GLY A 188 1.81 -12.80 3.03
CA GLY A 188 0.80 -13.30 3.96
C GLY A 188 1.12 -14.72 4.40
N LYS A 189 0.23 -15.30 5.20
CA LYS A 189 0.21 -16.73 5.48
C LYS A 189 -0.32 -17.48 4.26
N PHE A 190 0.34 -18.57 3.87
CA PHE A 190 -0.15 -19.47 2.83
C PHE A 190 -1.44 -20.20 3.29
N PRO A 191 -2.40 -20.43 2.38
CA PRO A 191 -2.42 -19.98 0.99
C PRO A 191 -2.89 -18.52 0.86
N PHE A 192 -2.60 -17.90 -0.28
CA PHE A 192 -3.47 -16.82 -0.76
C PHE A 192 -4.81 -17.41 -1.18
N LEU A 193 -5.91 -16.78 -0.74
CA LEU A 193 -7.27 -17.21 -1.04
C LEU A 193 -7.72 -16.83 -2.46
N GLY A 194 -7.02 -15.89 -3.08
CA GLY A 194 -7.24 -15.48 -4.47
C GLY A 194 -6.04 -14.75 -5.05
N LEU A 195 -5.71 -15.05 -6.30
CA LEU A 195 -4.70 -14.34 -7.08
C LEU A 195 -5.18 -14.24 -8.53
N ASN A 196 -5.48 -13.03 -9.01
CA ASN A 196 -5.81 -12.81 -10.42
C ASN A 196 -4.70 -12.01 -11.10
N ARG A 197 -3.83 -12.72 -11.81
CA ARG A 197 -2.66 -12.15 -12.49
C ARG A 197 -3.01 -11.19 -13.63
N SER A 198 -4.24 -11.22 -14.12
CA SER A 198 -4.73 -10.34 -15.19
C SER A 198 -5.34 -9.04 -14.67
N LYS A 199 -5.43 -8.84 -13.36
CA LYS A 199 -5.94 -7.62 -12.74
C LYS A 199 -4.88 -6.98 -11.84
N PRO A 200 -4.76 -5.65 -11.85
CA PRO A 200 -3.74 -4.98 -11.06
C PRO A 200 -3.98 -5.19 -9.57
N PHE A 201 -2.90 -5.51 -8.84
CA PHE A 201 -2.90 -5.71 -7.38
C PHE A 201 -3.98 -6.66 -6.85
N ASN A 202 -4.42 -7.63 -7.66
CA ASN A 202 -5.56 -8.45 -7.31
C ASN A 202 -5.11 -9.72 -6.57
N ILE A 203 -5.06 -9.59 -5.24
CA ILE A 203 -4.72 -10.69 -4.35
C ILE A 203 -5.59 -10.65 -3.09
N THR A 204 -5.94 -11.82 -2.57
CA THR A 204 -6.69 -11.98 -1.32
C THR A 204 -5.87 -12.84 -0.39
N GLY A 205 -5.39 -12.25 0.71
CA GLY A 205 -4.62 -12.97 1.72
C GLY A 205 -5.50 -13.75 2.70
N THR A 206 -4.89 -14.66 3.44
CA THR A 206 -5.54 -15.34 4.58
C THR A 206 -5.87 -14.32 5.67
N THR A 207 -7.09 -14.38 6.20
CA THR A 207 -7.58 -13.49 7.27
C THR A 207 -7.31 -14.08 8.66
N GLY A 208 -7.40 -13.25 9.70
CA GLY A 208 -7.19 -13.65 11.10
C GLY A 208 -5.72 -13.84 11.51
N VAL A 209 -4.77 -13.52 10.62
CA VAL A 209 -3.34 -13.54 10.92
C VAL A 209 -2.99 -12.37 11.83
N THR A 210 -2.59 -12.64 13.06
CA THR A 210 -2.24 -11.61 14.05
C THR A 210 -0.74 -11.53 14.33
N ASP A 211 0.01 -12.52 13.83
CA ASP A 211 1.46 -12.57 13.93
C ASP A 211 2.14 -11.67 12.89
N GLY A 212 3.32 -11.18 13.25
CA GLY A 212 4.15 -10.32 12.39
C GLY A 212 4.76 -11.07 11.21
N ILE A 213 4.79 -10.41 10.06
CA ILE A 213 5.54 -10.83 8.88
C ILE A 213 6.65 -9.80 8.63
N THR A 214 7.85 -10.31 8.36
CA THR A 214 9.03 -9.53 8.02
C THR A 214 9.39 -9.78 6.57
N VAL A 215 9.77 -8.74 5.83
CA VAL A 215 10.34 -8.84 4.48
C VAL A 215 11.74 -8.27 4.52
N ASN A 216 12.71 -9.04 4.01
CA ASN A 216 14.11 -8.62 3.91
C ASN A 216 14.54 -8.56 2.44
N VAL A 217 15.43 -7.62 2.14
CA VAL A 217 16.00 -7.40 0.81
C VAL A 217 17.52 -7.51 0.90
N PHE A 218 18.11 -8.25 -0.03
CA PHE A 218 19.55 -8.45 -0.15
C PHE A 218 20.00 -8.09 -1.57
N GLY A 219 21.26 -7.68 -1.68
CA GLY A 219 21.93 -7.55 -2.98
C GLY A 219 22.41 -8.89 -3.51
N GLU A 220 23.13 -8.86 -4.63
CA GLU A 220 23.71 -10.07 -5.25
C GLU A 220 24.66 -10.81 -4.31
N ASN A 221 25.46 -10.08 -3.52
CA ASN A 221 26.28 -10.65 -2.47
C ASN A 221 25.47 -10.76 -1.17
N ILE A 222 24.73 -11.87 -1.01
CA ILE A 222 23.89 -12.12 0.18
C ILE A 222 24.72 -12.12 1.48
N GLU A 223 26.00 -12.49 1.43
CA GLU A 223 26.90 -12.46 2.60
C GLU A 223 27.20 -11.03 3.09
N ALA A 224 26.98 -10.01 2.26
CA ALA A 224 27.07 -8.62 2.68
C ALA A 224 25.95 -8.21 3.66
N GLY A 225 24.93 -9.06 3.82
CA GLY A 225 23.83 -8.86 4.75
C GLY A 225 22.60 -8.21 4.11
N ILE A 226 21.64 -7.91 4.98
CA ILE A 226 20.36 -7.30 4.62
C ILE A 226 20.60 -5.84 4.21
N LEU A 227 20.15 -5.48 3.01
CA LEU A 227 20.12 -4.09 2.54
C LEU A 227 18.96 -3.32 3.18
N GLN A 228 17.77 -3.94 3.20
CA GLN A 228 16.56 -3.34 3.73
C GLN A 228 15.67 -4.38 4.41
N SER A 229 14.94 -3.96 5.44
CA SER A 229 13.97 -4.81 6.13
C SER A 229 12.82 -3.99 6.69
N ALA A 230 11.63 -4.56 6.64
CA ALA A 230 10.45 -4.02 7.29
C ALA A 230 9.55 -5.15 7.78
N SER A 231 8.77 -4.87 8.82
CA SER A 231 7.84 -5.82 9.40
C SER A 231 6.48 -5.17 9.65
N GLY A 232 5.43 -5.98 9.61
CA GLY A 232 4.07 -5.51 9.92
C GLY A 232 3.11 -6.65 10.19
N VAL A 233 1.85 -6.29 10.42
CA VAL A 233 0.76 -7.23 10.68
C VAL A 233 -0.47 -6.77 9.90
N ASN A 234 -1.13 -7.70 9.21
CA ASN A 234 -2.46 -7.46 8.64
C ASN A 234 -3.38 -8.65 8.89
N SER A 235 -4.34 -8.48 9.80
CA SER A 235 -5.35 -9.51 10.09
C SER A 235 -6.48 -9.59 9.07
N SER A 236 -6.56 -8.63 8.15
CA SER A 236 -7.64 -8.52 7.17
C SER A 236 -7.28 -9.09 5.79
N GLY A 237 -6.04 -9.51 5.56
CA GLY A 237 -5.63 -10.05 4.27
C GLY A 237 -4.12 -10.01 4.06
N ALA A 238 -3.68 -9.75 2.82
CA ALA A 238 -2.27 -9.65 2.49
C ALA A 238 -1.65 -8.39 3.10
N LEU A 239 -0.43 -8.51 3.62
CA LEU A 239 0.40 -7.40 4.06
C LEU A 239 1.23 -6.89 2.89
N TRP A 240 1.24 -5.59 2.66
CA TRP A 240 1.88 -4.96 1.52
C TRP A 240 3.12 -4.19 1.93
N PHE A 241 4.16 -4.30 1.12
CA PHE A 241 5.42 -3.57 1.21
C PHE A 241 5.73 -2.88 -0.13
N SER A 242 6.42 -1.74 -0.09
CA SER A 242 6.93 -1.04 -1.26
C SER A 242 8.44 -0.91 -1.19
N ILE A 243 9.10 -0.93 -2.33
CA ILE A 243 10.53 -0.71 -2.45
C ILE A 243 10.83 0.16 -3.66
N VAL A 244 11.77 1.10 -3.51
CA VAL A 244 12.29 1.91 -4.61
C VAL A 244 13.61 1.30 -5.06
N VAL A 245 13.75 1.08 -6.36
CA VAL A 245 14.98 0.57 -6.98
C VAL A 245 15.57 1.70 -7.81
N GLU A 246 16.85 2.03 -7.57
CA GLU A 246 17.56 3.17 -8.16
C GLU A 246 18.67 2.77 -9.14
#